data_AF-A0A3D5G454-F1
#
_entry.id   AF-A0A3D5G454-F1
#
_cell.length_a   1.000
_cell.length_b   1.000
_cell.length_c   1.000
_cell.angle_alpha   90.00
_cell.angle_beta   90.00
_cell.angle_gamma   90.00
#
_symmetry.space_group_name_H-M   'P 1'
#
loop_
_entity.id
_entity.type
_entity.pdbx_description
1 polymer ?
#
loop_
_entity_poly.entity_id
_entity_poly.type
_entity_poly.pdbx_seq_one_letter_code
_entity_poly.pdbx_strand_id
1 'polypeptide(L)' 'MNSNLKRYPACSLREDVSEYVAHLQLHMTLQARNLLPTITQAKDSREQLLQQTQAHFEKRVSRQAL' A
#
# COMPACT_ATOMS: atom_id res chain seq x y z
N MET A 1 32.47 34.61 3.16
CA MET A 1 31.40 33.81 3.79
C MET A 1 30.81 32.93 2.71
N ASN A 2 31.39 31.75 2.52
CA ASN A 2 31.16 30.89 1.38
C ASN A 2 30.59 29.59 1.95
N SER A 3 29.27 29.60 2.14
CA SER A 3 28.50 28.43 2.56
C SER A 3 28.53 27.39 1.45
N ASN A 4 29.47 26.44 1.56
CA ASN A 4 29.44 25.18 0.84
C ASN A 4 28.19 24.41 1.30
N LEU A 5 27.06 24.65 0.62
CA LEU A 5 25.87 23.84 0.77
C LEU A 5 26.22 22.44 0.25
N LYS A 6 26.55 21.52 1.17
CA LYS A 6 26.67 20.08 0.87
C LYS A 6 25.41 19.68 0.12
N ARG A 7 25.57 19.45 -1.19
CA ARG A 7 24.48 19.00 -2.07
C ARG A 7 24.23 17.53 -1.71
N TYR A 8 23.33 17.30 -0.77
CA TYR A 8 22.84 15.95 -0.48
C TYR A 8 22.20 15.41 -1.76
N PRO A 9 22.45 14.14 -2.13
CA PRO A 9 21.87 13.55 -3.32
C PRO A 9 20.37 13.36 -3.09
N ALA A 10 19.58 14.39 -3.42
CA ALA A 10 18.13 14.36 -3.31
C ALA A 10 17.47 13.24 -4.16
N CYS A 11 18.22 12.67 -5.10
CA CYS A 11 17.80 11.51 -5.90
C CYS A 11 17.74 10.23 -5.06
N SER A 12 18.80 9.91 -4.32
CA SER A 12 18.90 8.69 -3.48
C SER A 12 17.79 8.66 -2.43
N LEU A 13 17.59 9.77 -1.72
CA LEU A 13 16.57 9.85 -0.67
C LEU A 13 15.14 9.72 -1.22
N ARG A 14 14.87 10.16 -2.45
CA ARG A 14 13.56 9.99 -3.09
C ARG A 14 13.31 8.54 -3.49
N GLU A 15 14.32 7.85 -3.99
CA GLU A 15 14.24 6.43 -4.34
C GLU A 15 14.04 5.59 -3.06
N ASP A 16 14.84 5.85 -2.02
CA ASP A 16 14.73 5.17 -0.71
C ASP A 16 13.34 5.37 -0.07
N VAL A 17 12.79 6.59 -0.13
CA VAL A 17 11.43 6.88 0.38
C VAL A 17 10.37 6.20 -0.47
N SER A 18 10.53 6.17 -1.79
CA SER A 18 9.57 5.54 -2.70
C SER A 18 9.53 4.03 -2.47
N GLU A 19 10.69 3.40 -2.30
CA GLU A 19 10.84 1.99 -1.97
C GLU A 19 10.23 1.67 -0.60
N TYR A 20 10.55 2.46 0.42
CA TYR A 20 9.95 2.32 1.75
C TYR A 20 8.42 2.43 1.72
N VAL A 21 7.88 3.42 0.99
CA VAL A 21 6.43 3.59 0.85
C VAL A 21 5.82 2.41 0.09
N ALA A 22 6.48 1.88 -0.94
CA ALA A 22 5.99 0.70 -1.66
C ALA A 22 5.92 -0.53 -0.73
N HIS A 23 6.97 -0.78 0.05
CA HIS A 23 7.00 -1.86 1.05
C HIS A 23 5.92 -1.66 2.13
N LEU A 24 5.78 -0.45 2.65
CA LEU A 24 4.76 -0.13 3.64
C LEU A 24 3.34 -0.33 3.07
N GLN A 25 3.10 0.11 1.83
CA GLN A 25 1.81 -0.07 1.16
C GLN A 25 1.47 -1.55 0.98
N LEU A 26 2.44 -2.38 0.58
CA LEU A 26 2.25 -3.83 0.48
C LEU A 26 1.96 -4.44 1.86
N HIS A 27 2.77 -4.11 2.87
CA HIS A 27 2.58 -4.58 4.25
C HIS A 27 1.20 -4.23 4.79
N MET A 28 0.77 -2.97 4.66
CA MET A 28 -0.53 -2.50 5.12
C MET A 28 -1.69 -3.15 4.36
N THR A 29 -1.51 -3.42 3.06
CA THR A 29 -2.50 -4.14 2.24
C THR A 29 -2.67 -5.57 2.74
N LEU A 30 -1.58 -6.28 3.03
CA LEU A 30 -1.62 -7.64 3.59
C LEU A 30 -2.22 -7.65 5.00
N GLN A 31 -1.89 -6.65 5.84
CA GLN A 31 -2.47 -6.50 7.17
C GLN A 31 -3.99 -6.24 7.09
N ALA A 32 -4.44 -5.40 6.15
CA ALA A 32 -5.87 -5.13 5.94
C ALA A 32 -6.64 -6.39 5.57
N ARG A 33 -6.06 -7.30 4.78
CA ARG A 33 -6.66 -8.61 4.46
C ARG A 33 -6.97 -9.42 5.73
N ASN A 34 -6.08 -9.39 6.72
CA ASN A 34 -6.28 -10.13 7.98
C ASN A 34 -7.38 -9.52 8.87
N LEU A 35 -7.73 -8.24 8.66
CA LEU A 35 -8.75 -7.53 9.43
C LEU A 35 -10.13 -7.57 8.76
N LEU A 36 -10.21 -8.00 7.51
CA LEU A 36 -11.46 -8.11 6.77
C LEU A 36 -12.08 -9.49 6.94
N PRO A 37 -13.40 -9.59 7.19
CA PRO A 37 -14.11 -10.85 7.11
C PRO A 37 -14.06 -11.37 5.67
N THR A 38 -13.82 -12.67 5.50
CA THR A 38 -13.88 -13.29 4.17
C THR A 38 -15.34 -13.44 3.76
N ILE A 39 -15.81 -12.59 2.84
CA ILE A 39 -17.19 -12.56 2.37
C ILE A 39 -17.26 -13.13 0.96
N THR A 40 -17.81 -14.32 0.81
CA THR A 40 -18.01 -14.99 -0.48
C THR A 40 -19.32 -14.59 -1.16
N GLN A 41 -20.35 -14.26 -0.39
CA GLN A 41 -21.66 -13.85 -0.90
C GLN A 41 -22.21 -12.71 -0.04
N ALA A 42 -22.38 -11.54 -0.64
CA ALA A 42 -22.98 -10.38 0.04
C ALA A 42 -24.51 -10.49 0.04
N LYS A 43 -25.11 -10.45 1.23
CA LYS A 43 -26.56 -10.47 1.43
C LYS A 43 -27.17 -9.08 1.58
N ASP A 44 -26.40 -8.11 2.06
CA ASP A 44 -26.84 -6.75 2.32
C ASP A 44 -25.86 -5.72 1.72
N SER A 45 -26.27 -4.45 1.67
CA SER A 45 -25.45 -3.37 1.09
C SER A 45 -24.13 -3.16 1.84
N ARG A 46 -24.07 -3.49 3.14
CA ARG A 46 -22.87 -3.39 3.96
C ARG A 46 -21.86 -4.49 3.59
N GLU A 47 -22.31 -5.73 3.45
CA GLU A 47 -21.48 -6.84 2.98
C GLU A 47 -21.02 -6.63 1.54
N GLN A 48 -21.84 -5.99 0.68
CA GLN A 48 -21.40 -5.61 -0.67
C GLN A 48 -20.20 -4.65 -0.62
N LEU A 49 -20.24 -3.63 0.24
CA LEU A 49 -19.11 -2.70 0.42
C LEU A 49 -17.86 -3.42 0.96
N LEU A 50 -18.04 -4.32 1.93
CA LEU A 50 -16.93 -5.09 2.49
C LEU A 50 -16.33 -6.07 1.47
N GLN A 51 -17.16 -6.72 0.66
CA GLN A 51 -16.73 -7.60 -0.43
C GLN A 51 -15.96 -6.82 -1.51
N GLN A 52 -16.44 -5.63 -1.90
CA GLN A 52 -15.71 -4.74 -2.80
C GLN A 52 -14.36 -4.32 -2.22
N THR A 53 -14.32 -4.02 -0.92
CA THR A 53 -13.09 -3.67 -0.21
C THR A 53 -12.11 -4.85 -0.18
N GLN A 54 -12.59 -6.06 0.08
CA GLN A 54 -11.78 -7.29 0.03
C GLN A 54 -11.16 -7.49 -1.36
N ALA A 55 -11.98 -7.47 -2.41
CA ALA A 55 -11.51 -7.64 -3.80
C ALA A 55 -10.51 -6.56 -4.23
N HIS A 56 -10.71 -5.33 -3.75
CA HIS A 56 -9.78 -4.22 -4.01
C HIS A 56 -8.40 -4.48 -3.43
N PHE A 57 -8.31 -4.93 -2.17
CA PHE A 57 -7.02 -5.25 -1.56
C PHE A 57 -6.36 -6.46 -2.21
N GLU A 58 -7.11 -7.52 -2.53
CA GLU A 58 -6.59 -8.69 -3.26
C GLU A 58 -5.98 -8.29 -4.62
N LYS A 59 -6.67 -7.43 -5.37
CA LYS A 59 -6.17 -6.89 -6.65
C LYS A 59 -4.90 -6.05 -6.47
N ARG A 60 -4.78 -5.30 -5.37
CA ARG A 60 -3.58 -4.51 -5.08
C ARG A 60 -2.38 -5.40 -4.77
N VAL A 61 -2.55 -6.41 -3.90
CA VAL A 61 -1.47 -7.37 -3.60
C VAL A 61 -1.01 -8.09 -4.86
N SER A 62 -1.94 -8.56 -5.69
CA SER A 62 -1.61 -9.28 -6.93
C SER A 62 -0.78 -8.46 -7.91
N ARG A 63 -0.93 -7.14 -7.92
CA ARG A 63 -0.19 -6.23 -8.82
C ARG A 63 1.16 -5.81 -8.27
N GLN A 64 1.34 -5.87 -6.96
CA GLN A 64 2.53 -5.41 -6.26
C GLN A 64 3.50 -6.57 -5.96
N ALA A 65 3.02 -7.81 -6.09
CA ALA A 65 3.82 -9.04 -5.99
C ALA A 65 4.43 -9.51 -7.33
N LEU A 66 4.14 -8.82 -8.45
CA LEU A 66 4.73 -9.01 -9.78
C LEU A 66 5.73 -7.91 -10.07
#